data_AF-A0A0C1QP72-F1
#
_entry.id   AF-A0A0C1QP72-F1
#
_cell.length_a   1.000
_cell.length_b   1.000
_cell.length_c   1.000
_cell.angle_alpha   90.00
_cell.angle_beta   90.00
_cell.angle_gamma   90.00
#
_symmetry.space_group_name_H-M   'P 1'
#
loop_
_entity.id
_entity.type
_entity.pdbx_description
1 polymer ?
#
loop_
_entity_poly.entity_id
_entity_poly.type
_entity_poly.pdbx_seq_one_letter_code
_entity_poly.pdbx_strand_id
1 'polypeptide(L)'
;MSLGRAILLITLVIPGVLVSGSSLYSFNLDYLAMQRTERYVERLVREGRNNERQLDLAYHRNLVHRINALSNGTWGFIGAAIAAIGIHGIATTKDETIQDQKKASK
;
A
#
# COMPACT_ATOMS: atom_id res chain seq x y z
N MET A 1 12.94 25.73 -5.90
CA MET A 1 13.30 24.32 -5.63
C MET A 1 14.54 23.98 -6.47
N SER A 2 15.51 23.23 -5.95
CA SER A 2 16.66 22.78 -6.77
C SER A 2 16.23 21.66 -7.73
N LEU A 3 16.87 21.57 -8.89
CA LEU A 3 16.53 20.59 -9.94
C LEU A 3 16.57 19.14 -9.42
N GLY A 4 17.58 18.78 -8.61
CA GLY A 4 17.68 17.44 -8.01
C GLY A 4 16.51 17.09 -7.08
N ARG A 5 15.99 18.08 -6.34
CA ARG A 5 14.79 17.87 -5.50
C ARG A 5 13.52 17.71 -6.32
N ALA A 6 13.42 18.45 -7.42
CA ALA A 6 12.30 18.28 -8.35
C ALA A 6 12.30 16.87 -8.95
N ILE A 7 13.47 16.36 -9.32
CA ILE A 7 13.63 14.98 -9.81
C ILE A 7 13.17 13.98 -8.75
N LEU A 8 13.70 14.04 -7.51
CA LEU A 8 13.30 13.12 -6.43
C LEU A 8 11.79 13.18 -6.11
N LEU A 9 11.19 14.37 -6.17
CA LEU A 9 9.75 14.54 -5.97
C LEU A 9 8.94 13.82 -7.05
N ILE A 10 9.32 14.01 -8.31
CA ILE A 10 8.57 13.47 -9.46
C ILE A 10 8.81 11.97 -9.64
N THR A 11 10.02 11.47 -9.35
CA THR A 11 10.37 10.07 -9.63
C THR A 11 10.16 9.13 -8.46
N LEU A 12 10.27 9.60 -7.22
CA LEU A 12 10.10 8.76 -6.03
C LEU A 12 8.86 9.13 -5.22
N VAL A 13 8.74 10.40 -4.82
CA VAL A 13 7.70 10.79 -3.85
C VAL A 13 6.31 10.66 -4.44
N ILE A 14 6.05 11.28 -5.59
CA ILE A 14 4.73 11.26 -6.23
C ILE A 14 4.32 9.82 -6.59
N PRO A 15 5.15 9.02 -7.28
CA PRO A 15 4.78 7.64 -7.60
C PRO A 15 4.61 6.76 -6.36
N GLY A 16 5.49 6.90 -5.36
CA GLY A 16 5.40 6.14 -4.11
C GLY A 16 4.10 6.42 -3.36
N VAL A 17 3.70 7.71 -3.24
CA VAL A 17 2.43 8.10 -2.62
C VAL A 17 1.23 7.60 -3.42
N LEU A 18 1.27 7.68 -4.75
CA LEU A 18 0.19 7.16 -5.60
C LEU A 18 -0.01 5.66 -5.44
N VAL A 19 1.09 4.88 -5.46
CA VAL A 19 1.05 3.44 -5.23
C VAL A 19 0.54 3.13 -3.82
N SER A 20 1.07 3.84 -2.82
CA SER A 20 0.66 3.63 -1.42
C SER A 20 -0.82 3.91 -1.20
N GLY A 21 -1.30 5.07 -1.68
CA GLY A 21 -2.69 5.48 -1.54
C GLY A 21 -3.67 4.58 -2.31
N SER A 22 -3.34 4.21 -3.55
CA SER A 22 -4.19 3.32 -4.36
C SER A 22 -4.28 1.91 -3.76
N SER A 23 -3.16 1.40 -3.25
CA SER A 23 -3.15 0.15 -2.49
C SER A 23 -4.01 0.23 -1.23
N LEU A 24 -3.86 1.29 -0.41
CA LEU A 24 -4.57 1.41 0.86
C LEU A 24 -6.10 1.47 0.63
N TYR A 25 -6.51 2.15 -0.45
CA TYR A 25 -7.88 2.18 -0.89
C TYR A 25 -8.40 0.77 -1.26
N SER A 26 -7.66 0.04 -2.10
CA SER A 26 -8.02 -1.33 -2.50
C SER A 26 -8.01 -2.31 -1.31
N PHE A 27 -7.05 -2.17 -0.39
CA PHE A 27 -6.98 -2.93 0.86
C PHE A 27 -8.28 -2.80 1.64
N ASN A 28 -8.77 -1.57 1.83
CA ASN A 28 -9.99 -1.32 2.59
C ASN A 28 -11.22 -1.95 1.92
N LEU A 29 -11.32 -1.85 0.59
CA LEU A 29 -12.41 -2.48 -0.16
C LEU A 29 -12.42 -4.00 0.00
N ASP A 30 -11.27 -4.65 -0.16
CA ASP A 30 -11.15 -6.10 -0.02
C ASP A 30 -11.40 -6.55 1.42
N TYR A 31 -10.95 -5.78 2.41
CA TYR A 31 -11.20 -6.07 3.83
C TYR A 31 -12.69 -6.01 4.16
N LEU A 32 -13.42 -5.01 3.65
CA LEU A 32 -14.88 -4.92 3.81
C LEU A 32 -15.63 -6.07 3.10
N ALA A 33 -15.14 -6.50 1.93
CA ALA A 33 -15.71 -7.65 1.22
C ALA A 33 -15.49 -8.94 1.99
N MET A 34 -14.27 -9.14 2.52
CA MET A 34 -13.91 -10.27 3.38
C MET A 34 -14.82 -10.35 4.61
N GLN A 35 -15.05 -9.24 5.31
CA GLN A 35 -15.92 -9.21 6.50
C GLN A 35 -17.39 -9.56 6.16
N ARG A 36 -17.84 -9.28 4.93
CA ARG A 36 -19.18 -9.72 4.47
C ARG A 36 -19.20 -11.21 4.18
N THR A 37 -18.17 -11.75 3.52
CA THR A 37 -18.08 -13.18 3.22
C THR A 37 -17.93 -14.03 4.48
N GLU A 38 -17.15 -13.59 5.48
CA GLU A 38 -17.05 -14.28 6.77
C GLU A 38 -18.40 -14.35 7.48
N ARG A 39 -19.14 -13.24 7.57
CA ARG A 39 -20.48 -13.23 8.16
C ARG A 39 -21.47 -14.11 7.40
N TYR A 40 -21.33 -14.21 6.08
CA TYR A 40 -22.15 -15.09 5.27
C TYR A 40 -21.84 -16.57 5.53
N VAL A 41 -20.56 -16.94 5.58
CA VAL A 41 -20.11 -18.30 5.93
C VAL A 41 -20.60 -18.66 7.34
N GLU A 42 -20.50 -17.75 8.32
CA GLU A 42 -20.92 -18.02 9.70
C GLU A 42 -22.43 -18.27 9.81
N ARG A 43 -23.26 -17.53 9.06
CA ARG A 43 -24.69 -17.82 8.94
C ARG A 43 -24.94 -19.17 8.30
N LEU A 44 -24.22 -19.50 7.24
CA LEU A 44 -24.35 -20.80 6.57
C LEU A 44 -23.98 -21.95 7.51
N VAL A 45 -22.95 -21.81 8.34
CA VAL A 45 -22.61 -22.86 9.31
C VAL A 45 -23.70 -22.98 10.39
N ARG A 46 -24.24 -21.86 10.89
CA ARG A 46 -25.27 -21.85 11.95
C ARG A 46 -26.63 -22.39 11.50
N GLU A 47 -27.04 -22.15 10.26
CA GLU A 47 -28.37 -22.56 9.78
C GLU A 47 -28.47 -24.06 9.46
N GLY A 48 -27.34 -24.78 9.38
CA GLY A 48 -27.29 -26.26 9.34
C GLY A 48 -27.97 -26.94 8.14
N ARG A 49 -28.57 -26.17 7.22
CA ARG A 49 -29.37 -26.65 6.08
C ARG A 49 -28.66 -26.53 4.72
N ASN A 50 -27.36 -26.31 4.73
CA ASN A 50 -26.66 -25.80 3.54
C ASN A 50 -25.93 -26.88 2.76
N ASN A 51 -26.09 -26.80 1.44
CA ASN A 51 -25.40 -27.65 0.48
C ASN A 51 -23.88 -27.45 0.60
N GLU A 52 -23.11 -28.51 0.86
CA GLU A 52 -21.66 -28.46 1.09
C GLU A 52 -20.91 -27.66 0.02
N ARG A 53 -21.39 -27.73 -1.22
CA ARG A 53 -20.83 -26.99 -2.35
C ARG A 53 -20.95 -25.47 -2.22
N GLN A 54 -22.03 -24.95 -1.63
CA GLN A 54 -22.18 -23.52 -1.38
C GLN A 54 -21.24 -23.04 -0.28
N LEU A 55 -21.01 -23.89 0.73
CA LEU A 55 -20.08 -23.59 1.82
C LEU A 55 -18.64 -23.53 1.30
N ASP A 56 -18.21 -24.50 0.49
CA ASP A 56 -16.88 -24.54 -0.11
C ASP A 56 -16.61 -23.33 -1.03
N LEU A 57 -17.57 -22.95 -1.87
CA LEU A 57 -17.48 -21.75 -2.71
C LEU A 57 -17.37 -20.46 -1.88
N ALA A 58 -18.08 -20.38 -0.76
CA ALA A 58 -18.02 -19.23 0.13
C ALA A 58 -16.65 -19.13 0.83
N TYR A 59 -16.08 -20.25 1.26
CA TYR A 59 -14.72 -20.31 1.80
C TYR A 59 -13.66 -19.88 0.78
N HIS A 60 -13.74 -20.38 -0.45
CA HIS A 60 -12.84 -20.00 -1.53
C HIS A 60 -12.89 -18.49 -1.81
N ARG A 61 -14.08 -17.90 -1.89
CA ARG A 61 -14.23 -16.45 -2.10
C ARG A 61 -13.63 -15.65 -0.95
N ASN A 62 -13.80 -16.08 0.29
CA ASN A 62 -13.20 -15.43 1.45
C ASN A 62 -11.66 -15.45 1.40
N LEU A 63 -11.08 -16.57 0.97
CA LEU A 63 -9.64 -16.72 0.83
C LEU A 63 -9.06 -15.74 -0.22
N VAL A 64 -9.75 -15.57 -1.35
CA VAL A 64 -9.34 -14.61 -2.38
C VAL A 64 -9.31 -13.18 -1.83
N HIS A 65 -10.35 -12.77 -1.08
CA HIS A 65 -10.37 -11.44 -0.47
C HIS A 65 -9.26 -11.23 0.56
N ARG A 66 -8.91 -12.26 1.34
CA ARG A 66 -7.76 -12.22 2.26
C ARG A 66 -6.43 -11.99 1.53
N ILE A 67 -6.21 -12.74 0.44
CA ILE A 67 -4.97 -12.64 -0.34
C ILE A 67 -4.89 -11.27 -1.03
N ASN A 68 -6.00 -10.79 -1.59
CA ASN A 68 -6.04 -9.46 -2.19
C ASN A 68 -5.79 -8.36 -1.16
N ALA A 69 -6.42 -8.43 0.02
CA ALA A 69 -6.14 -7.50 1.10
C ALA A 69 -4.64 -7.55 1.47
N LEU A 70 -4.05 -8.72 1.68
CA LEU A 70 -2.62 -8.83 1.99
C LEU A 70 -1.72 -8.24 0.88
N SER A 71 -2.00 -8.58 -0.38
CA SER A 71 -1.26 -8.11 -1.55
C SER A 71 -1.34 -6.60 -1.67
N ASN A 72 -2.55 -6.04 -1.56
CA ASN A 72 -2.77 -4.61 -1.54
C ASN A 72 -1.96 -3.99 -0.41
N GLY A 73 -2.10 -4.46 0.83
CA GLY A 73 -1.33 -3.94 1.97
C GLY A 73 0.18 -3.94 1.74
N THR A 74 0.71 -4.99 1.08
CA THR A 74 2.13 -5.11 0.74
C THR A 74 2.56 -4.06 -0.28
N TRP A 75 1.81 -3.87 -1.36
CA TRP A 75 2.04 -2.79 -2.33
C TRP A 75 1.97 -1.41 -1.68
N GLY A 76 1.11 -1.26 -0.68
CA GLY A 76 0.93 -0.03 0.09
C GLY A 76 2.18 0.34 0.86
N PHE A 77 2.75 -0.66 1.53
CA PHE A 77 4.01 -0.55 2.24
C PHE A 77 5.18 -0.26 1.29
N ILE A 78 5.27 -0.95 0.15
CA ILE A 78 6.30 -0.69 -0.86
C ILE A 78 6.23 0.74 -1.36
N GLY A 79 5.03 1.22 -1.72
CA GLY A 79 4.82 2.61 -2.15
C GLY A 79 5.23 3.62 -1.08
N ALA A 80 4.87 3.36 0.19
CA ALA A 80 5.26 4.21 1.31
C ALA A 80 6.78 4.24 1.52
N ALA A 81 7.46 3.10 1.39
CA ALA A 81 8.92 3.01 1.49
C ALA A 81 9.61 3.82 0.38
N ILE A 82 9.14 3.70 -0.87
CA ILE A 82 9.65 4.48 -2.01
C ILE A 82 9.48 5.99 -1.75
N ALA A 83 8.30 6.40 -1.29
CA ALA A 83 8.04 7.81 -0.95
C ALA A 83 8.95 8.30 0.18
N ALA A 84 9.16 7.48 1.23
CA ALA A 84 10.04 7.81 2.34
C ALA A 84 11.50 8.02 1.89
N ILE A 85 12.01 7.19 0.98
CA ILE A 85 13.36 7.35 0.40
C ILE A 85 13.45 8.68 -0.36
N GLY A 86 12.42 9.03 -1.16
CA GLY A 86 12.39 10.28 -1.91
C GLY A 86 12.37 11.51 -1.00
N ILE A 87 11.55 11.48 0.05
CA ILE A 87 11.47 12.53 1.06
C ILE A 87 12.81 12.66 1.81
N HIS A 88 13.41 11.53 2.20
CA HIS A 88 14.70 11.52 2.87
C HIS A 88 15.79 12.17 2.00
N GLY A 89 15.90 11.80 0.72
CA GLY A 89 16.84 12.42 -0.21
C GLY A 89 16.62 13.93 -0.41
N ILE A 90 15.37 14.39 -0.41
CA ILE A 90 15.06 15.83 -0.47
C ILE A 90 15.51 16.56 0.79
N ALA A 91 15.36 15.93 1.95
CA ALA A 91 15.73 16.50 3.24
C ALA A 91 17.26 16.59 3.42
N THR A 92 18.00 15.55 3.05
CA THR A 92 19.46 15.46 3.27
C THR A 92 20.29 16.27 2.27
N THR A 93 19.84 16.43 1.03
CA THR A 93 20.56 17.20 -0.01
C THR A 93 20.68 18.71 0.28
N LYS A 94 20.06 19.23 1.35
CA LYS A 94 20.21 20.63 1.81
C LYS A 94 21.55 20.87 2.50
N ASP A 95 22.10 19.85 3.15
CA ASP A 95 23.34 19.96 3.92
C ASP A 95 24.58 19.85 3.03
N GLU A 96 24.53 19.01 1.99
CA GLU A 96 25.64 18.80 1.05
C GLU A 96 25.90 20.02 0.15
N THR A 97 24.84 20.66 -0.38
CA THR A 97 24.99 21.84 -1.25
C THR A 97 25.58 23.05 -0.53
N ILE A 98 25.31 23.22 0.77
CA ILE A 98 25.91 24.28 1.59
C ILE A 98 27.37 23.94 1.95
N GLN A 99 27.68 22.67 2.24
CA GLN A 99 29.07 22.25 2.50
C GLN A 99 29.97 22.36 1.26
N ASP A 100 29.47 21.98 0.08
CA ASP A 100 30.25 22.06 -1.17
C ASP A 100 30.49 23.50 -1.62
N GLN A 101 29.50 24.38 -1.49
CA GLN A 101 29.69 25.83 -1.70
C GLN A 101 30.75 26.42 -0.75
N LYS A 102 30.79 25.95 0.50
CA LYS A 102 31.76 26.41 1.51
C LYS A 102 33.17 25.88 1.27
N LYS A 103 33.32 24.68 0.67
CA LYS A 103 34.61 24.14 0.23
C LYS A 103 35.13 24.79 -1.05
N ALA A 104 34.25 25.16 -1.99
CA ALA A 104 34.65 25.81 -3.25
C ALA A 104 35.02 27.30 -3.10
N SER A 105 34.67 27.93 -1.98
CA SER A 105 34.97 29.35 -1.68
C SER A 105 36.24 29.56 -0.85
N LYS A 106 37.02 28.51 -0.58
CA LYS A 106 38.32 28.55 0.12
C LYS A 106 39.44 28.18 -0.83
#